data_AF-A0A395IZI0-F1
#
_entry.id   AF-A0A395IZI0-F1
#
_cell.length_a   1.000
_cell.length_b   1.000
_cell.length_c   1.000
_cell.angle_alpha   90.00
_cell.angle_beta   90.00
_cell.angle_gamma   90.00
#
_symmetry.space_group_name_H-M   'P 1'
#
loop_
_entity.id
_entity.type
_entity.pdbx_description
1 polymer ?
#
loop_
_entity_poly.entity_id
_entity_poly.type
_entity_poly.pdbx_seq_one_letter_code
_entity_poly.pdbx_strand_id
1 'polypeptide(L)'
;MDSFVAFTLNNVKVSIVDINFAQLDLSAWTALFPRTLQIRKLHLEMRLFKDVTTEAECKELHDWLWTKYQLLERVIRARKLHHSRFFSQNMDYGHAKFLDQLVNQKIYITKALERLERRTAEILYKNQQWFKWIRECQDDEEANREKEQKKKKNKKHNFGREIGSKENKEWRKR
;
A
#
# COMPACT_ATOMS: atom_id res chain seq x y z
N MET A 1 46.59 -11.14 -8.62
CA MET A 1 45.91 -9.84 -8.62
C MET A 1 44.60 -10.04 -9.34
N ASP A 2 43.51 -10.15 -8.59
CA ASP A 2 42.16 -9.96 -9.11
C ASP A 2 41.31 -9.37 -7.97
N SER A 3 40.74 -8.22 -8.26
CA SER A 3 40.12 -7.26 -7.36
C SER A 3 38.83 -7.78 -6.74
N PHE A 4 38.82 -7.93 -5.41
CA PHE A 4 37.64 -8.25 -4.62
C PHE A 4 36.85 -6.97 -4.35
N VAL A 5 35.74 -6.78 -5.06
CA VAL A 5 34.83 -5.65 -4.83
C VAL A 5 34.06 -5.90 -3.53
N ALA A 6 34.45 -5.20 -2.47
CA ALA A 6 33.72 -5.20 -1.20
C ALA A 6 32.51 -4.26 -1.31
N PHE A 7 31.30 -4.82 -1.25
CA PHE A 7 30.07 -4.03 -1.14
C PHE A 7 29.72 -3.86 0.33
N THR A 8 29.88 -2.65 0.87
CA THR A 8 29.50 -2.32 2.24
C THR A 8 28.04 -1.88 2.31
N LEU A 9 27.16 -2.78 2.72
CA LEU A 9 25.89 -2.44 3.34
C LEU A 9 25.90 -2.99 4.76
N ASN A 10 25.91 -2.09 5.74
CA ASN A 10 25.66 -2.35 7.16
C ASN A 10 26.44 -3.53 7.78
N ASN A 11 27.74 -3.30 7.98
CA ASN A 11 28.53 -3.82 9.10
C ASN A 11 28.43 -5.31 9.48
N VAL A 12 28.15 -6.20 8.53
CA VAL A 12 28.31 -7.65 8.70
C VAL A 12 29.14 -8.18 7.54
N LYS A 13 30.38 -8.57 7.82
CA LYS A 13 31.21 -9.34 6.88
C LYS A 13 30.56 -10.70 6.72
N VAL A 14 29.75 -10.89 5.68
CA VAL A 14 29.28 -12.22 5.28
C VAL A 14 30.25 -12.75 4.24
N SER A 15 31.17 -13.61 4.66
CA SER A 15 31.95 -14.46 3.76
C SER A 15 30.99 -15.35 2.96
N ILE A 16 31.16 -15.36 1.63
CA ILE A 16 30.37 -16.19 0.69
C ILE A 16 30.47 -17.70 0.96
N VAL A 17 31.39 -18.11 1.85
CA VAL A 17 31.70 -19.52 2.12
C VAL A 17 30.86 -20.11 3.28
N ASP A 18 30.22 -19.27 4.11
CA ASP A 18 29.58 -19.73 5.35
C ASP A 18 28.05 -19.58 5.36
N ILE A 19 27.38 -19.77 4.22
CA ILE A 19 25.93 -20.00 4.23
C ILE A 19 25.70 -21.47 4.55
N ASN A 20 25.76 -21.80 5.84
CA ASN A 20 25.19 -23.03 6.38
C ASN A 20 23.68 -23.05 6.07
N PHE A 21 23.33 -23.59 4.89
CA PHE A 21 21.98 -23.68 4.34
C PHE A 21 21.04 -24.57 5.20
N ALA A 22 21.58 -25.29 6.18
CA ALA A 22 20.84 -26.18 7.07
C ALA A 22 20.11 -25.46 8.23
N GLN A 23 20.34 -24.16 8.44
CA GLN A 23 19.78 -23.43 9.59
C GLN A 23 19.11 -22.11 9.19
N LEU A 24 18.46 -22.05 8.02
CA LEU A 24 17.45 -21.01 7.77
C LEU A 24 16.15 -21.45 8.44
N ASP A 25 16.13 -21.26 9.75
CA ASP A 25 15.00 -21.52 10.62
C ASP A 25 13.75 -20.75 10.12
N LEU A 26 12.71 -21.49 9.78
CA LEU A 26 11.39 -20.98 9.41
C LEU A 26 10.78 -20.11 10.53
N SER A 27 11.24 -20.24 11.78
CA SER A 27 10.79 -19.49 12.96
C SER A 27 11.21 -18.01 12.96
N ALA A 28 12.38 -17.66 12.41
CA ALA A 28 12.85 -16.27 12.34
C ALA A 28 11.91 -15.39 11.48
N TRP A 29 11.23 -15.99 10.51
CA TRP A 29 10.24 -15.34 9.64
C TRP A 29 8.94 -14.99 10.34
N THR A 30 8.66 -15.62 11.48
CA THR A 30 7.48 -15.30 12.29
C THR A 30 7.65 -14.01 13.09
N ALA A 31 8.90 -13.56 13.29
CA ALA A 31 9.21 -12.31 13.97
C ALA A 31 9.05 -11.06 13.09
N LEU A 32 9.14 -11.21 11.77
CA LEU A 32 8.87 -10.17 10.75
C LEU A 32 7.40 -10.11 10.31
N PHE A 33 6.55 -10.97 10.89
CA PHE A 33 5.14 -10.98 10.61
C PHE A 33 4.48 -9.73 11.23
N PRO A 34 3.71 -8.93 10.48
CA PRO A 34 3.00 -7.79 11.05
C PRO A 34 2.20 -8.24 12.27
N ARG A 35 2.46 -7.58 13.41
CA ARG A 35 1.97 -8.01 14.73
C ARG A 35 0.43 -8.08 14.77
N THR A 36 -0.22 -7.27 13.94
CA THR A 36 -1.68 -7.16 13.71
C THR A 36 -2.32 -8.42 13.13
N LEU A 37 -1.56 -9.32 12.51
CA LEU A 37 -2.11 -10.46 11.78
C LEU A 37 -1.76 -11.83 12.40
N GLN A 38 -1.01 -11.85 13.51
CA GLN A 38 -0.41 -13.06 14.12
C GLN A 38 -1.41 -14.19 14.42
N ILE A 39 -2.70 -13.87 14.50
CA ILE A 39 -3.80 -14.82 14.75
C ILE A 39 -4.10 -15.71 13.52
N ARG A 40 -3.71 -15.34 12.28
CA ARG A 40 -4.25 -15.94 11.04
C ARG A 40 -3.21 -16.66 10.17
N LYS A 41 -2.29 -17.38 10.80
CA LYS A 41 -1.06 -17.91 10.19
C LYS A 41 -1.24 -18.95 9.07
N LEU A 42 -2.40 -19.59 8.92
CA LEU A 42 -2.46 -20.89 8.22
C LEU A 42 -2.92 -20.87 6.76
N HIS A 43 -3.44 -19.78 6.18
CA HIS A 43 -3.87 -19.83 4.77
C HIS A 43 -4.05 -18.47 4.08
N LEU A 44 -3.12 -17.54 4.29
CA LEU A 44 -3.22 -16.18 3.74
C LEU A 44 -3.16 -16.16 2.19
N GLU A 45 -2.41 -17.09 1.59
CA GLU A 45 -2.14 -17.12 0.15
C GLU A 45 -3.38 -17.45 -0.71
N MET A 46 -4.36 -18.17 -0.14
CA MET A 46 -5.60 -18.51 -0.84
C MET A 46 -6.81 -17.70 -0.38
N ARG A 47 -6.70 -16.93 0.72
CA ARG A 47 -7.83 -16.17 1.25
C ARG A 47 -8.12 -14.95 0.38
N LEU A 48 -9.40 -14.62 0.22
CA LEU A 48 -9.85 -13.37 -0.39
C LEU A 48 -9.62 -12.28 0.67
N PHE A 49 -8.81 -11.25 0.38
CA PHE A 49 -8.50 -10.13 1.29
C PHE A 49 -9.70 -9.20 1.59
N LYS A 50 -10.92 -9.75 1.64
CA LYS A 50 -12.18 -9.02 1.83
C LYS A 50 -12.25 -8.33 3.19
N ASP A 51 -11.62 -8.92 4.21
CA ASP A 51 -11.62 -8.41 5.59
C ASP A 51 -10.70 -7.19 5.78
N VAL A 52 -9.81 -6.90 4.84
CA VAL A 52 -8.88 -5.76 4.94
C VAL A 52 -9.62 -4.50 4.49
N THR A 53 -9.72 -3.54 5.39
CA THR A 53 -10.45 -2.27 5.18
C THR A 53 -9.54 -1.05 5.23
N THR A 54 -8.37 -1.17 5.87
CA THR A 54 -7.46 -0.05 6.10
C THR A 54 -6.30 -0.07 5.11
N GLU A 55 -5.95 1.09 4.56
CA GLU A 55 -4.81 1.25 3.63
C GLU A 55 -3.47 0.83 4.28
N ALA A 56 -3.27 1.18 5.55
CA ALA A 56 -2.07 0.81 6.31
C ALA A 56 -1.88 -0.71 6.40
N GLU A 57 -2.95 -1.46 6.67
CA GLU A 57 -2.93 -2.92 6.73
C GLU A 57 -2.63 -3.54 5.36
N CYS A 58 -3.20 -2.97 4.28
CA CYS A 58 -2.89 -3.38 2.91
C CYS A 58 -1.40 -3.20 2.60
N LYS A 59 -0.79 -2.09 3.04
CA LYS A 59 0.63 -1.81 2.82
C LYS A 59 1.53 -2.77 3.61
N GLU A 60 1.25 -2.98 4.89
CA GLU A 60 2.00 -3.94 5.71
C GLU A 60 1.93 -5.36 5.15
N LEU A 61 0.75 -5.78 4.69
CA LEU A 61 0.54 -7.06 4.03
C LEU A 61 1.33 -7.18 2.73
N HIS A 62 1.33 -6.11 1.93
CA HIS A 62 2.04 -6.06 0.67
C HIS A 62 3.55 -6.20 0.92
N ASP A 63 4.11 -5.43 1.85
CA ASP A 63 5.54 -5.44 2.16
C ASP A 63 5.99 -6.81 2.68
N TRP A 64 5.16 -7.46 3.51
CA TRP A 64 5.42 -8.82 3.98
C TRP A 64 5.38 -9.86 2.84
N LEU A 65 4.33 -9.86 2.02
CA LEU A 65 4.22 -10.77 0.87
C LEU A 65 5.34 -10.56 -0.14
N TRP A 66 5.71 -9.31 -0.38
CA TRP A 66 6.80 -8.93 -1.27
C TRP A 66 8.14 -9.45 -0.76
N THR A 67 8.43 -9.28 0.53
CA THR A 67 9.64 -9.83 1.15
C THR A 67 9.71 -11.35 1.00
N LYS A 68 8.58 -12.05 1.20
CA LYS A 68 8.48 -13.50 1.02
C LYS A 68 8.71 -13.93 -0.43
N TYR A 69 8.14 -13.20 -1.39
CA TYR A 69 8.36 -13.42 -2.82
C TYR A 69 9.85 -13.31 -3.19
N GLN A 70 10.50 -12.23 -2.75
CA GLN A 70 11.92 -11.97 -3.02
C GLN A 70 12.82 -13.06 -2.44
N LEU A 71 12.50 -13.55 -1.23
CA LEU A 71 13.21 -14.67 -0.64
C LEU A 71 13.08 -15.93 -1.49
N LEU A 72 11.87 -16.29 -1.91
CA LEU A 72 11.65 -17.48 -2.72
C LEU A 72 12.42 -17.41 -4.05
N GLU A 73 12.46 -16.24 -4.70
CA GLU A 73 13.28 -16.07 -5.90
C GLU A 73 14.77 -16.34 -5.65
N ARG A 74 15.30 -15.81 -4.55
CA ARG A 74 16.71 -16.01 -4.17
C ARG A 74 17.00 -17.47 -3.85
N VAL A 75 16.12 -18.15 -3.10
CA VAL A 75 16.28 -19.56 -2.74
C VAL A 75 16.20 -20.46 -3.98
N ILE A 76 15.23 -20.23 -4.87
CA ILE A 76 15.10 -20.99 -6.13
C ILE A 76 16.35 -20.80 -6.98
N ARG A 77 16.85 -19.57 -7.12
CA ARG A 77 18.06 -19.28 -7.90
C ARG A 77 19.30 -19.95 -7.30
N ALA A 78 19.48 -19.82 -5.98
CA ALA A 78 20.59 -20.44 -5.26
C ALA A 78 20.54 -21.97 -5.40
N ARG A 79 19.36 -22.58 -5.29
CA ARG A 79 19.18 -24.02 -5.42
C ARG A 79 19.44 -24.53 -6.83
N LYS A 80 19.00 -23.82 -7.87
CA LYS A 80 19.30 -24.14 -9.27
C LYS A 80 20.81 -24.07 -9.54
N LEU A 81 21.47 -23.03 -9.02
CA LEU A 81 22.91 -22.86 -9.17
C LEU A 81 23.70 -23.95 -8.44
N HIS A 82 23.29 -24.28 -7.21
CA HIS A 82 23.87 -25.37 -6.45
C HIS A 82 23.71 -26.71 -7.18
N HIS A 83 22.52 -27.00 -7.71
CA HIS A 83 22.31 -28.24 -8.44
C HIS A 83 23.21 -28.34 -9.69
N SER A 84 23.29 -27.27 -10.48
CA SER A 84 24.13 -27.22 -11.70
C SER A 84 25.63 -27.35 -11.44
N ARG A 85 26.14 -26.91 -10.28
CA ARG A 85 27.58 -26.91 -9.98
C ARG A 85 28.06 -28.13 -9.23
N PHE A 86 27.26 -28.65 -8.31
CA PHE A 86 27.68 -29.71 -7.40
C PHE A 86 27.29 -31.11 -7.87
N PHE A 87 26.34 -31.22 -8.81
CA PHE A 87 25.90 -32.52 -9.34
C PHE A 87 26.19 -32.59 -10.84
N SER A 88 27.14 -33.45 -11.22
CA SER A 88 27.51 -33.71 -12.62
C SER A 88 26.72 -34.85 -13.27
N GLN A 89 26.04 -35.67 -12.46
CA GLN A 89 25.19 -36.78 -12.91
C GLN A 89 23.71 -36.42 -12.77
N ASN A 90 22.89 -36.88 -13.72
CA ASN A 90 21.41 -36.75 -13.75
C ASN A 90 20.68 -37.54 -12.64
N MET A 91 21.32 -37.74 -11.48
CA MET A 91 20.69 -38.36 -10.32
C MET A 91 19.87 -37.28 -9.60
N ASP A 92 18.59 -37.21 -9.91
CA ASP A 92 17.66 -36.29 -9.24
C ASP A 92 17.25 -36.85 -7.88
N TYR A 93 18.00 -36.48 -6.83
CA TYR A 93 17.70 -36.79 -5.42
C TYR A 93 16.46 -36.02 -4.89
N GLY A 94 15.39 -35.92 -5.69
CA GLY A 94 14.20 -35.13 -5.36
C GLY A 94 14.42 -33.61 -5.41
N HIS A 95 15.50 -33.15 -6.06
CA HIS A 95 15.76 -31.73 -6.26
C HIS A 95 14.69 -31.08 -7.14
N ALA A 96 14.25 -31.75 -8.20
CA ALA A 96 13.18 -31.24 -9.06
C ALA A 96 11.86 -31.10 -8.29
N LYS A 97 11.50 -32.11 -7.48
CA LYS A 97 10.28 -32.07 -6.65
C LYS A 97 10.29 -30.92 -5.66
N PHE A 98 11.43 -30.68 -5.00
CA PHE A 98 11.57 -29.56 -4.07
C PHE A 98 11.52 -28.20 -4.79
N LEU A 99 12.15 -28.08 -5.96
CA LEU A 99 12.06 -26.88 -6.78
C LEU A 99 10.64 -26.61 -7.24
N ASP A 100 9.91 -27.64 -7.65
CA ASP A 100 8.49 -27.54 -8.03
C ASP A 100 7.63 -27.04 -6.86
N GLN A 101 7.85 -27.56 -5.64
CA GLN A 101 7.19 -27.04 -4.44
C GLN A 101 7.45 -25.54 -4.21
N LEU A 102 8.71 -25.09 -4.35
CA LEU A 102 9.06 -23.68 -4.19
C LEU A 102 8.46 -22.78 -5.29
N VAL A 103 8.41 -23.28 -6.53
CA VAL A 103 7.77 -22.58 -7.65
C VAL A 103 6.27 -22.48 -7.44
N ASN A 104 5.62 -23.55 -6.97
CA ASN A 104 4.20 -23.55 -6.63
C ASN A 104 3.89 -22.52 -5.53
N GLN A 105 4.69 -22.49 -4.44
CA GLN A 105 4.57 -21.46 -3.40
C GLN A 105 4.73 -20.04 -3.96
N LYS A 106 5.71 -19.82 -4.87
CA LYS A 106 5.87 -18.52 -5.54
C LYS A 106 4.60 -18.14 -6.31
N ILE A 107 4.00 -19.07 -7.06
CA ILE A 107 2.76 -18.81 -7.82
C ILE A 107 1.60 -18.43 -6.88
N TYR A 108 1.46 -19.11 -5.75
CA TYR A 108 0.42 -18.76 -4.76
C TYR A 108 0.61 -17.36 -4.20
N ILE A 109 1.86 -16.97 -3.87
CA ILE A 109 2.17 -15.63 -3.38
C ILE A 109 1.94 -14.56 -4.46
N THR A 110 2.30 -14.81 -5.72
CA THR A 110 2.00 -13.89 -6.83
C THR A 110 0.50 -13.65 -6.94
N LYS A 111 -0.30 -14.73 -6.92
CA LYS A 111 -1.77 -14.61 -6.95
C LYS A 111 -2.33 -13.88 -5.74
N ALA A 112 -1.71 -14.04 -4.56
CA ALA A 112 -2.08 -13.29 -3.37
C ALA A 112 -1.78 -11.80 -3.51
N LEU A 113 -0.60 -11.44 -4.05
CA LEU A 113 -0.23 -10.05 -4.34
C LEU A 113 -1.22 -9.39 -5.32
N GLU A 114 -1.54 -10.03 -6.44
CA GLU A 114 -2.52 -9.50 -7.40
C GLU A 114 -3.90 -9.22 -6.75
N ARG A 115 -4.35 -10.11 -5.86
CA ARG A 115 -5.62 -9.93 -5.14
C ARG A 115 -5.54 -8.77 -4.16
N LEU A 116 -4.40 -8.60 -3.48
CA LEU A 116 -4.18 -7.50 -2.55
C LEU A 116 -4.09 -6.16 -3.28
N GLU A 117 -3.46 -6.11 -4.45
CA GLU A 117 -3.41 -4.93 -5.30
C GLU A 117 -4.82 -4.49 -5.75
N ARG A 118 -5.64 -5.44 -6.24
CA ARG A 118 -7.05 -5.16 -6.57
C ARG A 118 -7.81 -4.59 -5.38
N ARG A 119 -7.62 -5.18 -4.19
CA ARG A 119 -8.28 -4.70 -2.96
C ARG A 119 -7.81 -3.30 -2.56
N THR A 120 -6.52 -3.03 -2.69
CA THR A 120 -5.94 -1.71 -2.39
C THR A 120 -6.52 -0.66 -3.33
N ALA A 121 -6.67 -0.97 -4.62
CA ALA A 121 -7.31 -0.08 -5.59
C ALA A 121 -8.78 0.22 -5.25
N GLU A 122 -9.55 -0.78 -4.79
CA GLU A 122 -10.94 -0.56 -4.33
C GLU A 122 -11.01 0.40 -3.13
N ILE A 123 -10.11 0.24 -2.15
CA ILE A 123 -10.06 1.10 -0.96
C ILE A 123 -9.70 2.53 -1.37
N LEU A 124 -8.67 2.70 -2.20
CA LEU A 124 -8.25 4.01 -2.71
C LEU A 124 -9.36 4.69 -3.50
N TYR A 125 -10.09 3.94 -4.33
CA TYR A 125 -11.23 4.47 -5.07
C TYR A 125 -12.33 5.00 -4.13
N LYS A 126 -12.69 4.23 -3.10
CA LYS A 126 -13.68 4.67 -2.10
C LYS A 126 -13.23 5.95 -1.38
N ASN A 127 -11.96 6.00 -0.99
CA ASN A 127 -11.39 7.19 -0.35
C ASN A 127 -11.47 8.41 -1.29
N GLN A 128 -11.14 8.26 -2.57
CA GLN A 128 -11.26 9.34 -3.55
C GLN A 128 -12.70 9.83 -3.75
N GLN A 129 -13.68 8.92 -3.84
CA GLN A 129 -15.08 9.31 -3.96
C GLN A 129 -15.55 10.07 -2.72
N TRP A 130 -15.14 9.62 -1.53
CA TRP A 130 -15.43 10.31 -0.28
C TRP A 130 -14.82 11.72 -0.24
N PHE A 131 -13.57 11.88 -0.64
CA PHE A 131 -12.93 13.21 -0.72
C PHE A 131 -13.61 14.14 -1.73
N LYS A 132 -14.02 13.59 -2.88
CA LYS A 132 -14.76 14.35 -3.89
C LYS A 132 -16.08 14.88 -3.32
N TRP A 133 -16.84 14.00 -2.66
CA TRP A 133 -18.10 14.39 -2.02
C TRP A 133 -17.90 15.45 -0.92
N ILE A 134 -16.88 15.31 -0.06
CA ILE A 134 -16.55 16.32 0.94
C ILE A 134 -16.26 17.67 0.29
N ARG A 135 -15.48 17.69 -0.80
CA ARG A 135 -15.15 18.92 -1.51
C ARG A 135 -16.41 19.57 -2.09
N GLU A 136 -17.28 18.80 -2.72
CA GLU A 136 -18.56 19.30 -3.25
C GLU A 136 -19.41 19.92 -2.14
N CYS A 137 -19.49 19.30 -0.96
CA CYS A 137 -20.20 19.89 0.18
C CYS A 137 -19.57 21.21 0.65
N GLN A 138 -18.23 21.31 0.69
CA GLN A 138 -17.53 22.53 1.09
C GLN A 138 -17.74 23.67 0.08
N ASP A 139 -17.67 23.36 -1.21
CA ASP A 139 -17.89 24.30 -2.30
C ASP A 139 -19.36 24.81 -2.29
N ASP A 140 -20.33 23.93 -2.02
CA ASP A 140 -21.73 24.30 -1.89
C ASP A 140 -21.99 25.23 -0.69
N GLU A 141 -21.35 24.95 0.45
CA GLU A 141 -21.42 25.83 1.62
C GLU A 141 -20.81 27.20 1.33
N GLU A 142 -19.66 27.25 0.66
CA GLU A 142 -19.00 28.50 0.29
C GLU A 142 -19.85 29.31 -0.69
N ALA A 143 -20.40 28.67 -1.72
CA ALA A 143 -21.32 29.31 -2.65
C ALA A 143 -22.58 29.84 -1.95
N ASN A 144 -23.09 29.13 -0.94
CA ASN A 144 -24.24 29.61 -0.17
C ASN A 144 -23.87 30.81 0.73
N ARG A 145 -22.70 30.79 1.38
CA ARG A 145 -22.18 31.93 2.14
C ARG A 145 -22.02 33.17 1.25
N GLU A 146 -21.45 33.02 0.05
CA GLU A 146 -21.32 34.13 -0.91
C GLU A 146 -22.68 34.68 -1.35
N LYS A 147 -23.65 33.80 -1.66
CA LYS A 147 -25.03 34.20 -2.01
C LYS A 147 -25.68 34.97 -0.87
N GLU A 148 -25.52 34.52 0.38
CA GLU A 148 -26.04 35.21 1.55
C GLU A 148 -25.36 36.57 1.79
N GLN A 149 -24.04 36.65 1.65
CA GLN A 149 -23.31 37.92 1.75
C GLN A 149 -23.75 38.90 0.66
N LYS A 150 -23.94 38.43 -0.57
CA LYS A 150 -24.44 39.24 -1.69
C LYS A 150 -25.87 39.73 -1.42
N LYS A 151 -26.75 38.87 -0.91
CA LYS A 151 -28.11 39.26 -0.47
C LYS A 151 -28.08 40.30 0.65
N LYS A 152 -27.21 40.13 1.66
CA LYS A 152 -27.03 41.09 2.77
C LYS A 152 -26.56 42.46 2.24
N LYS A 153 -25.56 42.48 1.35
CA LYS A 153 -25.06 43.71 0.71
C LYS A 153 -26.13 44.41 -0.11
N ASN A 154 -26.90 43.65 -0.90
CA ASN A 154 -27.95 44.21 -1.75
C ASN A 154 -29.10 44.79 -0.91
N LYS A 155 -29.51 44.11 0.16
CA LYS A 155 -30.50 44.61 1.13
C LYS A 155 -30.04 45.90 1.78
N LYS A 156 -28.79 45.96 2.27
CA LYS A 156 -28.21 47.17 2.86
C LYS A 156 -28.21 48.35 1.88
N HIS A 157 -27.85 48.09 0.63
CA HIS A 157 -27.80 49.13 -0.40
C HIS A 157 -29.20 49.65 -0.78
N ASN A 158 -30.19 48.77 -0.99
CA ASN A 158 -31.58 49.19 -1.23
C ASN A 158 -32.14 50.01 -0.05
N PHE A 159 -31.89 49.56 1.18
CA PHE A 159 -32.34 50.26 2.38
C PHE A 159 -31.76 51.68 2.49
N GLY A 160 -30.46 51.85 2.19
CA GLY A 160 -29.84 53.18 2.14
C GLY A 160 -30.47 54.10 1.09
N ARG A 161 -30.83 53.57 -0.10
CA ARG A 161 -31.55 54.35 -1.12
C ARG A 161 -32.95 54.76 -0.68
N GLU A 162 -33.68 53.87 -0.02
CA GLU A 162 -35.02 54.15 0.48
C GLU A 162 -35.02 55.26 1.55
N ILE A 163 -34.07 55.23 2.49
CA ILE A 163 -33.89 56.28 3.50
C ILE A 163 -33.58 57.62 2.82
N GLY A 164 -32.57 57.68 1.95
CA GLY A 164 -32.21 58.92 1.28
C GLY A 164 -33.35 59.51 0.43
N SER A 165 -34.16 58.66 -0.21
CA SER A 165 -35.37 59.11 -0.93
C SER A 165 -36.47 59.63 0.00
N LYS A 166 -36.63 59.08 1.20
CA LYS A 166 -37.58 59.58 2.21
C LYS A 166 -37.13 60.93 2.74
N GLU A 167 -35.86 61.06 3.13
CA GLU A 167 -35.27 62.32 3.59
C GLU A 167 -35.42 63.41 2.52
N ASN A 168 -35.08 63.12 1.26
CA ASN A 168 -35.19 64.10 0.18
C ASN A 168 -36.65 64.57 -0.07
N LYS A 169 -37.63 63.67 0.07
CA LYS A 169 -39.06 64.04 -0.01
C LYS A 169 -39.51 64.88 1.17
N GLU A 170 -38.95 64.64 2.35
CA GLU A 170 -39.23 65.40 3.57
C GLU A 170 -38.63 66.81 3.48
N TRP A 171 -37.40 66.94 2.96
CA TRP A 171 -36.79 68.24 2.64
C TRP A 171 -37.60 69.04 1.61
N ARG A 172 -38.19 68.41 0.59
CA ARG A 172 -39.04 69.08 -0.40
C ARG A 172 -40.41 69.54 0.13
N LYS A 173 -40.79 69.13 1.35
CA LYS A 173 -42.07 69.50 1.98
C LYS A 173 -41.94 70.63 3.01
N ARG A 174 -40.71 71.00 3.40
CA ARG A 174 -40.43 72.20 4.20
C ARG A 174 -40.17 73.38 3.28
#